data_AF-A0A9P3LMS5-F1
#
_entry.id   AF-A0A9P3LMS5-F1
#
_cell.length_a   1.000
_cell.length_b   1.000
_cell.length_c   1.000
_cell.angle_alpha   90.00
_cell.angle_beta   90.00
_cell.angle_gamma   90.00
#
_symmetry.space_group_name_H-M   'P 1'
#
loop_
_entity.id
_entity.type
_entity.pdbx_description
1 polymer ?
#
loop_
_entity_poly.entity_id
_entity_poly.type
_entity_poly.pdbx_seq_one_letter_code
_entity_poly.pdbx_strand_id
1 'polypeptide(L)'
;MATRHSFLSTTGLLRSPSSASTASYAPSFAAGSPPAAPGKPTRFRHFKNLKSLTLSPKAKTESPAPPPVKPQLEPPARRGSGGVIPLGPVFIVGMAIVISLFFVGALSFAFIGAEDEPVFRATLDKLAAESPGIVLIADNVDVDIDEPAVTLRFSVVACGANFTLPGSEGSHGSSVCGIPNVPLHVYVDSGETPEFTFDPAQLPFTSSTGRRLGIQNIYQFDSDHVLDVHEARLYPFDTYRLATTLRAVAPGTNASIPIARVLTITDTASFIVAPSDTQSYITLPGSTAQLPSRDLELTIARPGEARFFALLLFGVNWLLAHATVGFVALAWRSAEGAPVLPLLALSVGILLAIPGVRGVMPDAPGFDGVLIDQIGLFAQMLLAGLATLALLATFAVRELRQLDAAAPQLDFIKERPAPISRGLHRLRGSTASVDLRALRRPFVANVVPPTPIQEESMREDPFAVRPARRNGGMFGQNAGASVSSTHLLSAESPYSEWV
;
A
#
# COMPACT_ATOMS: atom_id res chain seq x y z
N MET A 1 11.48 7.62 15.72
CA MET A 1 11.40 8.98 15.14
C MET A 1 11.58 8.87 13.63
N ALA A 2 10.48 8.90 12.88
CA ALA A 2 10.49 8.97 11.44
C ALA A 2 9.46 10.02 11.03
N THR A 3 9.90 11.19 10.59
CA THR A 3 9.03 12.26 10.12
C THR A 3 8.53 11.92 8.72
N ARG A 4 7.43 11.17 8.63
CA ARG A 4 6.64 11.14 7.39
C ARG A 4 5.90 12.46 7.28
N HIS A 5 6.24 13.24 6.26
CA HIS A 5 5.46 14.41 5.89
C HIS A 5 4.19 13.94 5.18
N SER A 6 3.02 14.27 5.72
CA SER A 6 1.72 14.09 5.07
C SER A 6 1.56 15.09 3.90
N PHE A 7 2.34 14.89 2.85
CA PHE A 7 2.13 15.56 1.56
C PHE A 7 1.11 14.75 0.75
N LEU A 8 -0.18 15.00 0.99
CA LEU A 8 -1.29 14.83 0.01
C LEU A 8 -2.64 15.32 0.58
N SER A 9 -2.70 16.57 1.05
CA SER A 9 -3.97 17.28 1.25
C SER A 9 -3.90 18.64 0.57
N THR A 10 -3.82 18.61 -0.77
CA THR A 10 -3.72 19.83 -1.60
C THR A 10 -4.15 19.63 -3.06
N THR A 11 -5.18 18.81 -3.30
CA THR A 11 -5.97 18.85 -4.54
C THR A 11 -7.41 19.22 -4.25
N GLY A 12 -7.59 20.34 -3.56
CA GLY A 12 -8.87 21.06 -3.52
C GLY A 12 -9.21 21.59 -4.91
N LEU A 13 -9.75 20.73 -5.76
CA LEU A 13 -10.30 21.07 -7.08
C LEU A 13 -11.82 20.88 -7.18
N LEU A 14 -12.49 20.65 -6.05
CA LEU A 14 -13.91 20.97 -5.90
C LEU A 14 -14.09 22.49 -5.91
N ARG A 15 -14.13 23.08 -7.11
CA ARG A 15 -14.65 24.44 -7.28
C ARG A 15 -16.15 24.40 -7.06
N SER A 16 -16.64 25.04 -6.00
CA SER A 16 -18.07 25.37 -5.91
C SER A 16 -18.52 26.04 -7.21
N PRO A 17 -19.66 25.65 -7.80
CA PRO A 17 -20.22 26.30 -8.97
C PRO A 17 -20.68 27.70 -8.58
N SER A 18 -19.75 28.64 -8.63
CA SER A 18 -20.02 30.07 -8.53
C SER A 18 -20.94 30.40 -9.70
N SER A 19 -22.21 30.70 -9.41
CA SER A 19 -23.16 31.18 -10.42
C SER A 19 -22.68 32.53 -10.94
N ALA A 20 -21.78 32.49 -11.92
CA ALA A 20 -21.16 33.66 -12.50
C ALA A 20 -22.21 34.43 -13.31
N SER A 21 -22.79 35.45 -12.69
CA SER A 21 -23.61 36.45 -13.37
C SER A 21 -22.87 36.95 -14.61
N THR A 22 -23.52 36.86 -15.76
CA THR A 22 -23.01 37.27 -17.07
C THR A 22 -22.89 38.80 -17.19
N ALA A 23 -21.92 39.37 -16.47
CA ALA A 23 -21.49 40.75 -16.64
C ALA A 23 -20.57 40.86 -17.86
N SER A 24 -21.15 41.20 -19.02
CA SER A 24 -20.41 41.46 -20.25
C SER A 24 -19.45 42.64 -20.09
N TYR A 25 -18.15 42.36 -20.01
CA TYR A 25 -17.10 43.38 -20.03
C TYR A 25 -16.24 43.22 -21.28
N ALA A 26 -16.40 44.14 -22.23
CA ALA A 26 -15.59 44.19 -23.45
C ALA A 26 -14.41 45.15 -23.25
N PRO A 27 -13.15 44.70 -23.37
CA PRO A 27 -12.01 45.60 -23.50
C PRO A 27 -11.76 45.93 -24.98
N SER A 28 -11.73 47.23 -25.27
CA SER A 28 -11.38 47.80 -26.58
C SER A 28 -9.90 47.62 -26.94
N PHE A 29 -9.64 47.63 -28.25
CA PHE A 29 -8.32 47.59 -28.90
C PHE A 29 -7.18 48.38 -28.24
N ALA A 30 -5.98 47.82 -28.30
CA ALA A 30 -4.74 48.58 -28.49
C ALA A 30 -3.80 47.80 -29.43
N ALA A 31 -3.35 48.45 -30.52
CA ALA A 31 -2.43 47.86 -31.49
C ALA A 31 -0.96 48.15 -31.13
N GLY A 32 -0.07 47.18 -31.36
CA GLY A 32 1.38 47.31 -31.16
C GLY A 32 2.16 46.29 -31.98
N SER A 33 3.20 46.74 -32.68
CA SER A 33 3.88 46.04 -33.79
C SER A 33 4.99 45.04 -33.37
N PRO A 34 5.37 44.08 -34.24
CA PRO A 34 6.38 43.02 -33.97
C PRO A 34 7.84 43.46 -34.24
N PRO A 35 8.85 42.79 -33.65
CA PRO A 35 9.63 41.73 -34.35
C PRO A 35 10.05 40.57 -33.38
N ALA A 36 10.84 39.53 -33.69
CA ALA A 36 11.76 39.19 -34.78
C ALA A 36 11.85 37.64 -35.04
N ALA A 37 12.69 37.24 -36.00
CA ALA A 37 12.75 35.90 -36.64
C ALA A 37 13.53 34.79 -35.84
N PRO A 38 13.51 33.51 -36.28
CA PRO A 38 13.69 32.35 -35.38
C PRO A 38 15.11 31.80 -35.20
N GLY A 39 15.31 31.14 -34.05
CA GLY A 39 16.50 30.34 -33.73
C GLY A 39 16.55 28.98 -34.45
N LYS A 40 17.77 28.52 -34.76
CA LYS A 40 18.05 27.35 -35.63
C LYS A 40 17.91 26.00 -34.90
N PRO A 41 17.48 24.91 -35.56
CA PRO A 41 17.43 23.58 -34.96
C PRO A 41 18.83 22.97 -34.77
N THR A 42 19.04 22.30 -33.64
CA THR A 42 20.27 21.57 -33.33
C THR A 42 20.36 20.24 -34.08
N ARG A 43 21.57 19.96 -34.59
CA ARG A 43 21.83 18.91 -35.59
C ARG A 43 22.25 17.61 -34.90
N PHE A 44 21.34 16.66 -34.73
CA PHE A 44 21.67 15.33 -34.20
C PHE A 44 22.71 14.63 -35.09
N ARG A 45 23.80 14.15 -34.48
CA ARG A 45 24.89 13.44 -35.17
C ARG A 45 24.57 11.95 -35.30
N HIS A 46 24.61 11.45 -36.53
CA HIS A 46 24.61 10.02 -36.83
C HIS A 46 25.88 9.34 -36.27
N PHE A 47 25.73 8.38 -35.37
CA PHE A 47 26.75 7.37 -35.11
C PHE A 47 26.48 6.12 -35.96
N LYS A 48 27.08 6.08 -37.14
CA LYS A 48 27.32 4.85 -37.92
C LYS A 48 28.82 4.79 -38.19
N ASN A 49 29.52 3.81 -37.60
CA ASN A 49 30.75 3.17 -38.08
C ASN A 49 31.58 2.61 -36.91
N LEU A 50 31.38 1.34 -36.58
CA LEU A 50 32.40 0.48 -35.97
C LEU A 50 32.39 -0.86 -36.70
N LYS A 51 33.12 -0.91 -37.81
CA LYS A 51 33.56 -2.13 -38.50
C LYS A 51 35.09 -2.09 -38.59
N SER A 52 35.68 -3.28 -38.79
CA SER A 52 37.10 -3.56 -39.05
C SER A 52 38.11 -3.21 -37.95
N LEU A 53 38.38 -4.19 -37.08
CA LEU A 53 39.74 -4.49 -36.60
C LEU A 53 39.95 -6.01 -36.63
N THR A 54 40.13 -6.57 -37.84
CA THR A 54 40.68 -7.93 -38.03
C THR A 54 42.07 -7.80 -38.65
N LEU A 55 43.09 -7.74 -37.79
CA LEU A 55 44.49 -7.81 -38.19
C LEU A 55 44.79 -9.18 -38.79
N SER A 56 45.28 -9.20 -40.02
CA SER A 56 45.67 -10.42 -40.75
C SER A 56 47.19 -10.44 -40.93
N PRO A 57 47.91 -11.43 -40.36
CA PRO A 57 49.33 -11.63 -40.63
C PRO A 57 49.53 -12.27 -42.01
N LYS A 58 50.32 -11.62 -42.86
CA LYS A 58 50.60 -12.05 -44.24
C LYS A 58 51.88 -12.88 -44.28
N ALA A 59 51.77 -14.21 -44.40
CA ALA A 59 52.91 -15.12 -44.46
C ALA A 59 53.19 -15.68 -45.88
N LYS A 60 54.49 -15.67 -46.23
CA LYS A 60 55.15 -16.21 -47.43
C LYS A 60 55.93 -17.47 -47.03
N THR A 61 56.20 -18.49 -47.86
CA THR A 61 55.78 -18.89 -49.22
C THR A 61 56.03 -20.41 -49.30
N GLU A 62 55.22 -21.24 -49.98
CA GLU A 62 55.75 -22.40 -50.73
C GLU A 62 54.74 -23.10 -51.65
N SER A 63 55.25 -23.99 -52.52
CA SER A 63 54.60 -24.54 -53.73
C SER A 63 53.81 -25.85 -53.50
N PRO A 64 53.05 -26.35 -54.50
CA PRO A 64 51.85 -27.14 -54.25
C PRO A 64 52.08 -28.66 -54.11
N ALA A 65 51.31 -29.26 -53.21
CA ALA A 65 50.96 -30.68 -53.23
C ALA A 65 49.44 -30.83 -53.50
N PRO A 66 48.99 -31.86 -54.21
CA PRO A 66 47.57 -32.04 -54.52
C PRO A 66 46.76 -32.26 -53.22
N PRO A 67 45.58 -31.62 -53.08
CA PRO A 67 44.84 -31.65 -51.83
C PRO A 67 44.27 -33.05 -51.56
N PRO A 68 44.35 -33.57 -50.31
CA PRO A 68 43.57 -34.74 -49.93
C PRO A 68 42.09 -34.42 -50.08
N VAL A 69 41.34 -35.35 -50.68
CA VAL A 69 39.89 -35.22 -50.89
C VAL A 69 39.22 -35.02 -49.54
N LYS A 70 38.73 -33.80 -49.28
CA LYS A 70 37.92 -33.52 -48.10
C LYS A 70 36.67 -34.39 -48.19
N PRO A 71 36.34 -35.19 -47.15
CA PRO A 71 35.05 -35.88 -47.13
C PRO A 71 33.96 -34.82 -47.25
N GLN A 72 33.03 -35.02 -48.19
CA GLN A 72 31.88 -34.16 -48.33
C GLN A 72 31.07 -34.25 -47.03
N LEU A 73 31.08 -33.17 -46.26
CA LEU A 73 30.33 -33.09 -45.03
C LEU A 73 28.85 -33.02 -45.41
N GLU A 74 28.18 -34.17 -45.32
CA GLU A 74 26.76 -34.31 -45.63
C GLU A 74 25.97 -33.24 -44.84
N PRO A 75 25.19 -32.37 -45.50
CA PRO A 75 24.56 -31.25 -44.82
C PRO A 75 23.63 -31.80 -43.73
N PRO A 76 23.78 -31.36 -42.47
CA PRO A 76 23.07 -31.99 -41.35
C PRO A 76 21.57 -31.97 -41.62
N ALA A 77 20.98 -33.17 -41.64
CA ALA A 77 19.60 -33.37 -41.99
C ALA A 77 18.71 -32.42 -41.16
N ARG A 78 18.07 -31.47 -41.85
CA ARG A 78 17.20 -30.47 -41.23
C ARG A 78 16.00 -31.18 -40.63
N ARG A 79 16.10 -31.60 -39.37
CA ARG A 79 14.95 -32.02 -38.56
C ARG A 79 13.94 -30.87 -38.60
N GLY A 80 12.82 -31.10 -39.27
CA GLY A 80 11.75 -30.12 -39.37
C GLY A 80 11.19 -29.83 -37.99
N SER A 81 11.55 -28.68 -37.40
CA SER A 81 10.81 -28.11 -36.28
C SER A 81 9.40 -27.80 -36.78
N GLY A 82 8.40 -28.55 -36.29
CA GLY A 82 7.05 -28.56 -36.86
C GLY A 82 6.34 -27.21 -36.77
N GLY A 83 6.44 -26.39 -37.82
CA GLY A 83 5.64 -25.18 -38.04
C GLY A 83 5.92 -23.98 -37.10
N VAL A 84 6.62 -24.16 -35.98
CA VAL A 84 6.90 -23.07 -35.02
C VAL A 84 7.94 -22.11 -35.61
N ILE A 85 7.46 -21.02 -36.23
CA ILE A 85 8.31 -19.89 -36.64
C ILE A 85 8.79 -19.19 -35.36
N PRO A 86 10.10 -19.11 -35.09
CA PRO A 86 10.59 -18.41 -33.90
C PRO A 86 10.35 -16.90 -34.05
N LEU A 87 9.49 -16.36 -33.18
CA LEU A 87 9.25 -14.93 -33.08
C LEU A 87 10.56 -14.24 -32.65
N GLY A 88 11.12 -13.41 -33.55
CA GLY A 88 12.39 -12.75 -33.30
C GLY A 88 12.32 -11.79 -32.09
N PRO A 89 13.41 -11.57 -31.34
CA PRO A 89 13.39 -10.70 -30.15
C PRO A 89 12.82 -9.29 -30.41
N VAL A 90 13.06 -8.74 -31.61
CA VAL A 90 12.52 -7.44 -32.04
C VAL A 90 10.99 -7.43 -32.09
N PHE A 91 10.36 -8.53 -32.48
CA PHE A 91 8.89 -8.64 -32.49
C PHE A 91 8.32 -8.62 -31.07
N ILE A 92 8.96 -9.33 -30.14
CA ILE A 92 8.55 -9.39 -28.73
C ILE A 92 8.67 -7.99 -28.09
N VAL A 93 9.77 -7.28 -28.32
CA VAL A 93 9.96 -5.90 -27.84
C VAL A 93 8.95 -4.94 -28.48
N GLY A 94 8.68 -5.07 -29.78
CA GLY A 94 7.67 -4.27 -30.48
C GLY A 94 6.27 -4.47 -29.90
N MET A 95 5.86 -5.72 -29.67
CA MET A 95 4.59 -6.06 -29.03
C MET A 95 4.49 -5.48 -27.61
N ALA A 96 5.56 -5.58 -26.81
CA ALA A 96 5.57 -5.02 -25.45
C ALA A 96 5.38 -3.49 -25.45
N ILE A 97 6.02 -2.78 -26.36
CA ILE A 97 5.85 -1.32 -26.52
C ILE A 97 4.41 -0.98 -26.94
N VAL A 98 3.86 -1.68 -27.93
CA VAL A 98 2.48 -1.44 -28.41
C VAL A 98 1.45 -1.71 -27.30
N ILE A 99 1.60 -2.80 -26.56
CA ILE A 99 0.73 -3.14 -25.42
C ILE A 99 0.85 -2.07 -24.32
N SER A 100 2.06 -1.62 -23.99
CA SER A 100 2.29 -0.57 -22.99
C SER A 100 1.65 0.76 -23.40
N LEU A 101 1.82 1.19 -24.66
CA LEU A 101 1.19 2.42 -25.15
C LEU A 101 -0.34 2.33 -25.21
N PHE A 102 -0.88 1.17 -25.61
CA PHE A 102 -2.32 0.92 -25.59
C PHE A 102 -2.89 0.96 -24.17
N PHE A 103 -2.21 0.35 -23.20
CA PHE A 103 -2.60 0.35 -21.79
C PHE A 103 -2.59 1.77 -21.19
N VAL A 104 -1.52 2.54 -21.41
CA VAL A 104 -1.44 3.95 -20.96
C VAL A 104 -2.51 4.81 -21.62
N GLY A 105 -2.77 4.61 -22.91
CA GLY A 105 -3.86 5.29 -23.63
C GLY A 105 -5.23 4.96 -23.07
N ALA A 106 -5.53 3.68 -22.85
CA ALA A 106 -6.81 3.22 -22.28
C ALA A 106 -7.05 3.79 -20.88
N LEU A 107 -6.03 3.77 -20.00
CA LEU A 107 -6.09 4.42 -18.68
C LEU A 107 -6.33 5.93 -18.81
N SER A 108 -5.68 6.61 -19.77
CA SER A 108 -5.86 8.05 -19.97
C SER A 108 -7.30 8.40 -20.40
N PHE A 109 -7.94 7.55 -21.21
CA PHE A 109 -9.33 7.74 -21.62
C PHE A 109 -10.35 7.48 -20.50
N ALA A 110 -10.01 6.66 -19.49
CA ALA A 110 -10.90 6.40 -18.35
C ALA A 110 -11.19 7.66 -17.50
N PHE A 111 -10.33 8.68 -17.57
CA PHE A 111 -10.52 9.96 -16.89
C PHE A 111 -11.37 10.98 -17.68
N ILE A 112 -11.77 10.67 -18.91
CA ILE A 112 -12.58 11.58 -19.75
C ILE A 112 -14.05 11.19 -19.60
N GLY A 113 -14.77 11.92 -18.75
CA GLY A 113 -16.20 11.69 -18.48
C GLY A 113 -16.65 11.93 -17.05
N ALA A 114 -15.72 12.20 -16.12
CA ALA A 114 -16.04 12.69 -14.78
C ALA A 114 -16.46 14.17 -14.84
N GLU A 115 -17.71 14.43 -15.24
CA GLU A 115 -18.36 15.73 -15.02
C GLU A 115 -19.02 15.74 -13.63
N ASP A 116 -18.82 16.84 -12.89
CA ASP A 116 -19.32 17.02 -11.53
C ASP A 116 -20.84 17.26 -11.50
N GLU A 117 -21.65 16.23 -11.79
CA GLU A 117 -23.08 16.29 -11.49
C GLU A 117 -23.28 16.36 -9.96
N PRO A 118 -24.06 17.32 -9.42
CA PRO A 118 -24.21 17.48 -7.98
C PRO A 118 -25.00 16.30 -7.38
N VAL A 119 -24.25 15.34 -6.84
CA VAL A 119 -24.69 14.03 -6.30
C VAL A 119 -25.99 14.09 -5.50
N PHE A 120 -26.15 15.11 -4.65
CA PHE A 120 -27.31 15.21 -3.75
C PHE A 120 -28.52 15.95 -4.31
N ARG A 121 -28.41 16.65 -5.46
CA ARG A 121 -29.42 17.60 -5.95
C ARG A 121 -30.81 16.98 -6.06
N ALA A 122 -30.94 15.87 -6.79
CA ALA A 122 -32.23 15.22 -7.02
C ALA A 122 -32.86 14.72 -5.71
N THR A 123 -32.04 14.22 -4.78
CA THR A 123 -32.48 13.77 -3.45
C THR A 123 -32.94 14.94 -2.58
N LEU A 124 -32.22 16.06 -2.59
CA LEU A 124 -32.58 17.28 -1.85
C LEU A 124 -33.85 17.94 -2.40
N ASP A 125 -33.96 18.07 -3.72
CA ASP A 125 -35.16 18.62 -4.38
C ASP A 125 -36.40 17.76 -4.06
N LYS A 126 -36.25 16.43 -4.00
CA LYS A 126 -37.30 15.50 -3.55
C LYS A 126 -37.66 15.66 -2.07
N LEU A 127 -36.67 15.76 -1.18
CA LEU A 127 -36.88 15.94 0.26
C LEU A 127 -37.59 17.27 0.57
N ALA A 128 -37.26 18.35 -0.12
CA ALA A 128 -37.95 19.63 0.02
C ALA A 128 -39.44 19.56 -0.36
N ALA A 129 -39.83 18.66 -1.26
CA ALA A 129 -41.21 18.45 -1.69
C ALA A 129 -41.99 17.47 -0.81
N GLU A 130 -41.38 16.36 -0.38
CA GLU A 130 -42.04 15.26 0.34
C GLU A 130 -41.93 15.37 1.87
N SER A 131 -40.79 15.83 2.39
CA SER A 131 -40.47 15.79 3.83
C SER A 131 -39.53 16.96 4.23
N PRO A 132 -40.01 18.21 4.21
CA PRO A 132 -39.20 19.38 4.55
C PRO A 132 -38.74 19.34 6.02
N GLY A 133 -37.52 19.80 6.28
CA GLY A 133 -36.87 19.72 7.60
C GLY A 133 -35.36 19.91 7.52
N ILE A 134 -34.65 19.55 8.60
CA ILE A 134 -33.18 19.57 8.66
C ILE A 134 -32.63 18.28 8.05
N VAL A 135 -31.59 18.40 7.22
CA VAL A 135 -30.86 17.31 6.58
C VAL A 135 -29.39 17.44 6.95
N LEU A 136 -28.78 16.35 7.40
CA LEU A 136 -27.34 16.27 7.62
C LEU A 136 -26.71 15.55 6.42
N ILE A 137 -25.65 16.12 5.85
CA ILE A 137 -24.96 15.57 4.68
C ILE A 137 -23.49 15.37 5.03
N ALA A 138 -23.09 14.12 5.25
CA ALA A 138 -21.68 13.73 5.30
C ALA A 138 -21.07 13.87 3.89
N ASP A 139 -20.56 15.07 3.59
CA ASP A 139 -20.08 15.46 2.26
C ASP A 139 -18.61 15.12 2.00
N ASN A 140 -17.87 14.82 3.07
CA ASN A 140 -16.56 14.19 3.02
C ASN A 140 -16.50 13.03 4.02
N VAL A 141 -15.79 11.97 3.63
CA VAL A 141 -15.51 10.78 4.45
C VAL A 141 -14.03 10.50 4.32
N ASP A 142 -13.25 10.85 5.33
CA ASP A 142 -11.82 10.55 5.40
C ASP A 142 -11.64 9.28 6.24
N VAL A 143 -10.99 8.26 5.68
CA VAL A 143 -10.87 6.93 6.30
C VAL A 143 -9.40 6.68 6.55
N ASP A 144 -8.99 6.75 7.81
CA ASP A 144 -7.67 6.31 8.23
C ASP A 144 -7.70 4.79 8.49
N ILE A 145 -6.69 4.11 7.97
CA ILE A 145 -6.50 2.66 8.09
C ILE A 145 -5.39 2.35 9.10
N ASP A 146 -4.40 3.24 9.22
CA ASP A 146 -3.27 3.11 10.13
C ASP A 146 -3.74 3.41 11.56
N GLU A 147 -4.58 4.44 11.72
CA GLU A 147 -5.43 4.66 12.89
C GLU A 147 -6.87 4.28 12.50
N PRO A 148 -7.47 3.19 13.02
CA PRO A 148 -8.73 2.64 12.48
C PRO A 148 -9.95 3.52 12.82
N ALA A 149 -10.09 4.60 12.08
CA ALA A 149 -10.99 5.70 12.35
C ALA A 149 -11.54 6.30 11.06
N VAL A 150 -12.66 7.00 11.18
CA VAL A 150 -13.29 7.73 10.08
C VAL A 150 -13.72 9.11 10.55
N THR A 151 -13.29 10.13 9.82
CA THR A 151 -13.74 11.51 10.00
C THR A 151 -14.87 11.79 9.02
N LEU A 152 -16.05 12.10 9.55
CA LEU A 152 -17.22 12.51 8.77
C LEU A 152 -17.38 14.02 8.82
N ARG A 153 -17.33 14.69 7.66
CA ARG A 153 -17.66 16.13 7.55
C ARG A 153 -19.15 16.29 7.25
N PHE A 154 -19.91 16.78 8.20
CA PHE A 154 -21.34 17.01 8.07
C PHE A 154 -21.66 18.46 7.70
N SER A 155 -22.25 18.68 6.53
CA SER A 155 -23.00 19.90 6.18
C SER A 155 -24.41 19.86 6.77
N VAL A 156 -24.77 20.88 7.55
CA VAL A 156 -26.14 21.07 8.06
C VAL A 156 -26.95 21.89 7.05
N VAL A 157 -27.92 21.23 6.43
CA VAL A 157 -28.80 21.80 5.39
C VAL A 157 -30.24 21.82 5.88
N ALA A 158 -31.02 22.79 5.47
CA ALA A 158 -32.47 22.81 5.63
C ALA A 158 -33.16 22.73 4.28
N CYS A 159 -34.23 21.95 4.18
CA CYS A 159 -35.04 21.80 2.97
C CYS A 159 -36.47 22.31 3.20
N GLY A 160 -36.96 23.12 2.26
CA GLY A 160 -38.30 23.71 2.30
C GLY A 160 -38.35 25.08 2.99
N ALA A 161 -39.24 25.95 2.47
CA ALA A 161 -39.27 27.39 2.74
C ALA A 161 -39.37 27.78 4.23
N ASN A 162 -39.98 26.94 5.07
CA ASN A 162 -40.16 27.19 6.50
C ASN A 162 -38.92 26.90 7.34
N PHE A 163 -37.94 26.16 6.80
CA PHE A 163 -36.70 25.77 7.49
C PHE A 163 -35.46 26.45 6.87
N THR A 164 -35.53 26.83 5.59
CA THR A 164 -34.45 27.56 4.91
C THR A 164 -34.38 29.02 5.33
N LEU A 165 -33.18 29.53 5.57
CA LEU A 165 -32.90 30.93 5.86
C LEU A 165 -33.19 31.79 4.61
N PRO A 166 -34.11 32.77 4.67
CA PRO A 166 -34.46 33.58 3.51
C PRO A 166 -33.25 34.29 2.91
N GLY A 167 -33.08 34.15 1.58
CA GLY A 167 -31.96 34.73 0.84
C GLY A 167 -30.63 33.96 0.95
N SER A 168 -30.59 32.82 1.64
CA SER A 168 -29.45 31.89 1.56
C SER A 168 -29.22 31.41 0.13
N GLU A 169 -27.98 31.00 -0.16
CA GLU A 169 -27.66 30.34 -1.43
C GLU A 169 -28.07 28.87 -1.35
N GLY A 170 -28.44 28.29 -2.49
CA GLY A 170 -28.84 26.88 -2.57
C GLY A 170 -27.70 25.94 -2.21
N SER A 171 -28.00 24.81 -1.56
CA SER A 171 -26.99 23.85 -1.11
C SER A 171 -26.91 22.60 -2.00
N HIS A 172 -25.69 22.12 -2.25
CA HIS A 172 -25.37 20.97 -3.13
C HIS A 172 -26.17 20.93 -4.45
N GLY A 173 -26.30 22.09 -5.12
CA GLY A 173 -26.99 22.22 -6.40
C GLY A 173 -28.52 22.30 -6.34
N SER A 174 -29.15 22.09 -5.17
CA SER A 174 -30.57 22.35 -4.95
C SER A 174 -30.81 23.84 -4.69
N SER A 175 -31.85 24.42 -5.29
CA SER A 175 -32.28 25.80 -5.02
C SER A 175 -33.42 25.90 -3.97
N VAL A 176 -33.93 24.76 -3.50
CA VAL A 176 -35.03 24.67 -2.51
C VAL A 176 -34.56 24.18 -1.14
N CYS A 177 -33.30 23.76 -1.04
CA CYS A 177 -32.58 23.52 0.20
C CYS A 177 -31.42 24.53 0.34
N GLY A 178 -31.12 24.94 1.57
CA GLY A 178 -30.14 25.97 1.89
C GLY A 178 -29.73 25.92 3.35
N ILE A 179 -29.30 27.05 3.90
CA ILE A 179 -28.84 27.13 5.30
C ILE A 179 -30.06 27.14 6.25
N PRO A 180 -30.03 26.49 7.43
CA PRO A 180 -31.12 26.54 8.41
C PRO A 180 -31.46 27.95 8.92
N ASN A 181 -32.75 28.23 9.14
CA ASN A 181 -33.26 29.48 9.70
C ASN A 181 -33.41 29.50 11.22
N VAL A 182 -33.21 28.36 11.88
CA VAL A 182 -33.23 28.20 13.33
C VAL A 182 -31.83 27.91 13.87
N PRO A 183 -31.48 28.39 15.07
CA PRO A 183 -30.27 27.97 15.75
C PRO A 183 -30.43 26.51 16.23
N LEU A 184 -29.33 25.75 16.26
CA LEU A 184 -29.36 24.31 16.53
C LEU A 184 -28.06 23.85 17.19
N HIS A 185 -28.22 22.88 18.11
CA HIS A 185 -27.15 22.10 18.70
C HIS A 185 -27.27 20.67 18.17
N VAL A 186 -26.24 20.15 17.51
CA VAL A 186 -26.16 18.74 17.08
C VAL A 186 -25.31 17.98 18.08
N TYR A 187 -25.81 16.82 18.49
CA TYR A 187 -25.09 15.87 19.32
C TYR A 187 -24.88 14.60 18.52
N VAL A 188 -23.66 14.08 18.61
CA VAL A 188 -23.21 12.81 18.05
C VAL A 188 -23.10 11.81 19.19
N ASP A 189 -23.49 10.56 18.95
CA ASP A 189 -23.36 9.39 19.85
C ASP A 189 -23.82 9.63 21.30
N SER A 190 -24.85 10.48 21.44
CA SER A 190 -25.42 10.93 22.73
C SER A 190 -24.43 11.61 23.68
N GLY A 191 -23.38 12.25 23.17
CA GLY A 191 -22.44 13.06 23.97
C GLY A 191 -23.12 14.08 24.90
N GLU A 192 -22.46 14.41 26.01
CA GLU A 192 -22.97 15.38 26.99
C GLU A 192 -22.95 16.82 26.47
N THR A 193 -21.95 17.14 25.66
CA THR A 193 -21.80 18.43 24.97
C THR A 193 -22.21 18.29 23.50
N PRO A 194 -22.74 19.36 22.87
CA PRO A 194 -23.02 19.33 21.44
C PRO A 194 -21.69 19.37 20.67
N GLU A 195 -21.52 18.43 19.75
CA GLU A 195 -20.38 18.39 18.84
C GLU A 195 -20.37 19.63 17.93
N PHE A 196 -21.57 20.11 17.58
CA PHE A 196 -21.74 21.26 16.72
C PHE A 196 -22.83 22.21 17.21
N THR A 197 -22.55 23.50 17.10
CA THR A 197 -23.44 24.61 17.46
C THR A 197 -23.53 25.59 16.31
N PHE A 198 -24.75 25.84 15.83
CA PHE A 198 -25.03 26.79 14.75
C PHE A 198 -26.06 27.84 15.19
N ASP A 199 -25.80 29.09 14.79
CA ASP A 199 -26.70 30.22 14.97
C ASP A 199 -26.77 31.05 13.68
N PRO A 200 -27.94 31.16 13.01
CA PRO A 200 -28.08 31.92 11.78
C PRO A 200 -27.90 33.44 11.98
N ALA A 201 -27.88 33.95 13.22
CA ALA A 201 -27.53 35.34 13.49
C ALA A 201 -26.04 35.64 13.25
N GLN A 202 -25.16 34.63 13.32
CA GLN A 202 -23.71 34.79 13.16
C GLN A 202 -23.24 34.85 11.70
N LEU A 203 -24.10 34.48 10.74
CA LEU A 203 -23.78 34.50 9.31
C LEU A 203 -23.60 35.93 8.79
N PRO A 204 -22.41 36.30 8.26
CA PRO A 204 -22.13 37.65 7.83
C PRO A 204 -22.89 38.04 6.56
N PHE A 205 -23.18 39.34 6.45
CA PHE A 205 -23.86 39.93 5.29
C PHE A 205 -22.85 40.60 4.35
N THR A 206 -23.06 40.46 3.04
CA THR A 206 -22.36 41.28 2.04
C THR A 206 -22.89 42.72 2.08
N SER A 207 -22.00 43.69 2.20
CA SER A 207 -22.36 45.13 2.22
C SER A 207 -22.96 45.62 0.90
N SER A 208 -22.64 44.96 -0.23
CA SER A 208 -23.08 45.35 -1.57
C SER A 208 -24.45 44.80 -1.98
N THR A 209 -24.85 43.62 -1.51
CA THR A 209 -26.10 42.98 -1.93
C THR A 209 -27.08 42.71 -0.80
N GLY A 210 -26.66 42.85 0.46
CA GLY A 210 -27.45 42.45 1.62
C GLY A 210 -27.67 40.95 1.75
N ARG A 211 -27.13 40.12 0.84
CA ARG A 211 -27.19 38.66 0.93
C ARG A 211 -26.20 38.14 1.96
N ARG A 212 -26.59 37.09 2.68
CA ARG A 212 -25.72 36.37 3.63
C ARG A 212 -24.70 35.53 2.87
N LEU A 213 -23.46 35.50 3.35
CA LEU A 213 -22.43 34.62 2.82
C LEU A 213 -22.57 33.22 3.42
N GLY A 214 -22.66 32.20 2.58
CA GLY A 214 -22.50 30.81 2.98
C GLY A 214 -21.04 30.49 3.24
N ILE A 215 -20.56 30.76 4.46
CA ILE A 215 -19.23 30.29 4.90
C ILE A 215 -19.40 28.86 5.38
N GLN A 216 -18.86 27.90 4.60
CA GLN A 216 -18.93 26.46 4.87
C GLN A 216 -18.63 26.10 6.33
N ASN A 217 -17.51 26.58 6.87
CA ASN A 217 -17.07 26.34 8.26
C ASN A 217 -18.00 26.93 9.36
N ILE A 218 -19.11 27.59 9.02
CA ILE A 218 -20.15 28.00 9.99
C ILE A 218 -21.30 27.00 10.05
N TYR A 219 -21.59 26.28 8.96
CA TYR A 219 -22.67 25.28 8.87
C TYR A 219 -22.16 23.85 8.62
N GLN A 220 -20.84 23.64 8.68
CA GLN A 220 -20.17 22.34 8.63
C GLN A 220 -19.46 22.04 9.95
N PHE A 221 -19.38 20.75 10.29
CA PHE A 221 -18.54 20.23 11.36
C PHE A 221 -17.94 18.89 10.97
N ASP A 222 -16.81 18.56 11.60
CA ASP A 222 -16.17 17.25 11.49
C ASP A 222 -16.48 16.43 12.74
N SER A 223 -16.59 15.12 12.60
CA SER A 223 -16.80 14.18 13.70
C SER A 223 -15.96 12.93 13.47
N ASP A 224 -15.13 12.58 14.45
CA ASP A 224 -14.21 11.45 14.39
C ASP A 224 -14.83 10.22 15.09
N HIS A 225 -14.85 9.09 14.40
CA HIS A 225 -15.40 7.84 14.94
C HIS A 225 -14.39 6.69 14.80
N VAL A 226 -14.36 5.78 15.77
CA VAL A 226 -13.58 4.54 15.69
C VAL A 226 -14.32 3.52 14.81
N LEU A 227 -13.61 2.90 13.87
CA LEU A 227 -14.18 1.90 12.96
C LEU A 227 -14.20 0.51 13.61
N ASP A 228 -15.24 -0.27 13.27
CA ASP A 228 -15.21 -1.71 13.48
C ASP A 228 -14.26 -2.38 12.46
N VAL A 229 -13.22 -3.03 12.98
CA VAL A 229 -12.10 -3.65 12.24
C VAL A 229 -12.15 -5.17 12.16
N HIS A 230 -13.25 -5.85 12.54
CA HIS A 230 -13.31 -7.33 12.53
C HIS A 230 -12.87 -7.99 11.20
N GLU A 231 -13.08 -7.32 10.06
CA GLU A 231 -12.70 -7.80 8.72
C GLU A 231 -11.41 -7.14 8.13
N ALA A 232 -10.77 -6.19 8.83
CA ALA A 232 -9.63 -5.41 8.31
C ALA A 232 -8.42 -6.26 7.87
N ARG A 233 -8.24 -7.45 8.47
CA ARG A 233 -7.18 -8.42 8.10
C ARG A 233 -7.31 -9.00 6.68
N LEU A 234 -8.45 -8.80 6.00
CA LEU A 234 -8.79 -9.41 4.71
C LEU A 234 -8.36 -8.59 3.48
N TYR A 235 -7.57 -7.52 3.65
CA TYR A 235 -7.07 -6.68 2.56
C TYR A 235 -6.64 -7.46 1.30
N PRO A 236 -7.09 -7.07 0.09
CA PRO A 236 -7.87 -5.86 -0.24
C PRO A 236 -9.41 -6.07 -0.17
N PHE A 237 -9.86 -7.18 0.41
CA PHE A 237 -11.28 -7.51 0.63
C PHE A 237 -11.75 -7.17 2.04
N ASP A 238 -11.03 -6.28 2.71
CA ASP A 238 -11.41 -5.64 3.95
C ASP A 238 -12.71 -4.85 3.82
N THR A 239 -13.50 -4.92 4.89
CA THR A 239 -14.73 -4.17 5.13
C THR A 239 -14.62 -3.55 6.52
N TYR A 240 -15.05 -2.30 6.66
CA TYR A 240 -15.18 -1.60 7.92
C TYR A 240 -16.64 -1.23 8.15
N ARG A 241 -17.03 -1.11 9.42
CA ARG A 241 -18.39 -0.66 9.78
C ARG A 241 -18.33 0.49 10.76
N LEU A 242 -19.25 1.44 10.59
CA LEU A 242 -19.57 2.47 11.56
C LEU A 242 -21.06 2.41 11.86
N ALA A 243 -21.43 2.66 13.10
CA ALA A 243 -22.78 3.09 13.47
C ALA A 243 -22.67 4.33 14.36
N THR A 244 -23.39 5.39 14.03
CA THR A 244 -23.46 6.63 14.82
C THR A 244 -24.89 7.15 14.95
N THR A 245 -25.22 7.73 16.10
CA THR A 245 -26.55 8.30 16.38
C THR A 245 -26.47 9.82 16.44
N LEU A 246 -27.23 10.48 15.57
CA LEU A 246 -27.31 11.94 15.44
C LEU A 246 -28.64 12.46 16.00
N ARG A 247 -28.59 13.55 16.78
CA ARG A 247 -29.78 14.30 17.21
C ARG A 247 -29.54 15.80 17.14
N ALA A 248 -30.60 16.57 16.88
CA ALA A 248 -30.56 18.02 16.92
C ALA A 248 -31.58 18.57 17.93
N VAL A 249 -31.21 19.64 18.64
CA VAL A 249 -32.09 20.37 19.57
C VAL A 249 -31.93 21.88 19.41
N ALA A 250 -32.97 22.63 19.75
CA ALA A 250 -32.92 24.08 19.80
C ALA A 250 -32.17 24.56 21.06
N PRO A 251 -31.19 25.49 20.95
CA PRO A 251 -30.50 26.02 22.11
C PRO A 251 -31.45 26.76 23.06
N GLY A 252 -31.17 26.65 24.35
CA GLY A 252 -31.91 27.31 25.44
C GLY A 252 -33.25 26.66 25.81
N THR A 253 -33.98 26.07 24.85
CA THR A 253 -35.22 25.32 25.15
C THR A 253 -35.00 23.82 25.25
N ASN A 254 -33.92 23.29 24.68
CA ASN A 254 -33.64 21.86 24.52
C ASN A 254 -34.77 21.07 23.83
N ALA A 255 -35.64 21.76 23.08
CA ALA A 255 -36.68 21.14 22.28
C ALA A 255 -36.04 20.41 21.08
N SER A 256 -36.47 19.18 20.80
CA SER A 256 -35.93 18.41 19.68
C SER A 256 -36.28 19.01 18.33
N ILE A 257 -35.29 19.08 17.45
CA ILE A 257 -35.44 19.46 16.04
C ILE A 257 -35.32 18.17 15.22
N PRO A 258 -36.37 17.74 14.49
CA PRO A 258 -36.32 16.48 13.76
C PRO A 258 -35.36 16.58 12.57
N ILE A 259 -34.42 15.64 12.50
CA ILE A 259 -33.59 15.40 11.32
C ILE A 259 -34.43 14.56 10.33
N ALA A 260 -34.71 15.12 9.16
CA ALA A 260 -35.55 14.54 8.11
C ALA A 260 -34.81 13.52 7.23
N ARG A 261 -33.48 13.66 7.11
CA ARG A 261 -32.60 12.71 6.43
C ARG A 261 -31.16 12.84 6.91
N VAL A 262 -30.41 11.75 6.89
CA VAL A 262 -28.95 11.76 6.87
C VAL A 262 -28.51 11.23 5.51
N LEU A 263 -27.60 11.94 4.84
CA LEU A 263 -27.04 11.58 3.54
C LEU A 263 -25.52 11.48 3.68
N THR A 264 -24.90 10.61 2.88
CA THR A 264 -23.44 10.43 2.84
C THR A 264 -23.00 10.27 1.39
N ILE A 265 -21.81 10.76 1.04
CA ILE A 265 -21.19 10.47 -0.26
C ILE A 265 -20.89 8.96 -0.36
N THR A 266 -21.26 8.33 -1.48
CA THR A 266 -21.15 6.86 -1.66
C THR A 266 -19.81 6.40 -2.18
N ASP A 267 -19.06 7.27 -2.85
CA ASP A 267 -17.82 6.92 -3.53
C ASP A 267 -16.76 7.97 -3.22
N THR A 268 -15.63 7.52 -2.68
CA THR A 268 -14.42 8.32 -2.46
C THR A 268 -13.29 7.80 -3.35
N ALA A 269 -12.12 8.45 -3.34
CA ALA A 269 -10.98 8.02 -4.15
C ALA A 269 -10.47 6.60 -3.80
N SER A 270 -10.68 6.17 -2.55
CA SER A 270 -10.10 4.93 -2.00
C SER A 270 -11.13 3.95 -1.45
N PHE A 271 -12.40 4.37 -1.30
CA PHE A 271 -13.46 3.57 -0.67
C PHE A 271 -14.82 3.78 -1.32
N ILE A 272 -15.63 2.72 -1.31
CA ILE A 272 -17.07 2.76 -1.51
C ILE A 272 -17.71 2.72 -0.13
N VAL A 273 -18.60 3.68 0.14
CA VAL A 273 -19.34 3.86 1.38
C VAL A 273 -20.81 3.56 1.08
N ALA A 274 -21.37 2.52 1.71
CA ALA A 274 -22.78 2.19 1.64
C ALA A 274 -23.50 2.67 2.92
N PRO A 275 -24.19 3.83 2.88
CA PRO A 275 -24.92 4.36 4.04
C PRO A 275 -26.31 3.73 4.21
N SER A 276 -26.72 3.60 5.46
CA SER A 276 -28.08 3.26 5.89
C SER A 276 -28.56 4.31 6.90
N ASP A 277 -29.65 5.00 6.56
CA ASP A 277 -30.28 6.08 7.34
C ASP A 277 -31.56 5.55 7.99
N THR A 278 -31.52 5.34 9.30
CA THR A 278 -32.64 4.80 10.08
C THR A 278 -33.15 5.85 11.08
N GLN A 279 -34.47 6.08 11.09
CA GLN A 279 -35.09 6.94 12.10
C GLN A 279 -35.16 6.21 13.44
N SER A 280 -34.56 6.81 14.48
CA SER A 280 -34.44 6.24 15.81
C SER A 280 -34.98 7.18 16.89
N TYR A 281 -34.88 6.76 18.15
CA TYR A 281 -35.12 7.64 19.30
C TYR A 281 -34.16 7.28 20.43
N ILE A 282 -33.76 8.29 21.21
CA ILE A 282 -33.05 8.09 22.47
C ILE A 282 -33.95 8.37 23.67
N THR A 283 -33.72 7.66 24.77
CA THR A 283 -34.32 7.95 26.08
C THR A 283 -33.23 8.48 27.00
N LEU A 284 -33.36 9.72 27.51
CA LEU A 284 -32.36 10.25 28.44
C LEU A 284 -32.39 9.48 29.77
N PRO A 285 -31.23 9.31 30.45
CA PRO A 285 -31.19 8.77 31.80
C PRO A 285 -32.16 9.49 32.74
N GLY A 286 -33.06 8.74 33.39
CA GLY A 286 -34.07 9.28 34.30
C GLY A 286 -35.30 9.92 33.65
N SER A 287 -35.43 9.87 32.31
CA SER A 287 -36.60 10.39 31.59
C SER A 287 -37.33 9.28 30.82
N THR A 288 -38.66 9.32 30.81
CA THR A 288 -39.49 8.52 29.90
C THR A 288 -39.73 9.20 28.55
N ALA A 289 -39.24 10.44 28.37
CA ALA A 289 -39.36 11.15 27.11
C ALA A 289 -38.40 10.56 26.06
N GLN A 290 -38.98 10.15 24.93
CA GLN A 290 -38.24 9.78 23.72
C GLN A 290 -37.89 11.05 22.96
N LEU A 291 -36.60 11.31 22.73
CA LEU A 291 -36.16 12.33 21.78
C LEU A 291 -35.94 11.68 20.41
N PRO A 292 -36.42 12.26 19.30
CA PRO A 292 -36.15 11.76 17.97
C PRO A 292 -34.65 11.87 17.65
N SER A 293 -34.11 10.84 17.03
CA SER A 293 -32.73 10.75 16.56
C SER A 293 -32.68 10.07 15.18
N ARG A 294 -31.49 10.00 14.61
CA ARG A 294 -31.19 9.32 13.35
C ARG A 294 -29.94 8.49 13.54
N ASP A 295 -30.03 7.21 13.23
CA ASP A 295 -28.87 6.33 13.21
C ASP A 295 -28.36 6.25 11.78
N LEU A 296 -27.07 6.52 11.61
CA LEU A 296 -26.33 6.37 10.37
C LEU A 296 -25.39 5.17 10.53
N GLU A 297 -25.68 4.10 9.81
CA GLU A 297 -24.76 2.97 9.67
C GLU A 297 -24.02 3.10 8.33
N LEU A 298 -22.69 3.00 8.35
CA LEU A 298 -21.86 2.98 7.14
C LEU A 298 -21.19 1.63 7.01
N THR A 299 -21.32 0.99 5.84
CA THR A 299 -20.44 -0.11 5.44
C THR A 299 -19.42 0.41 4.45
N ILE A 300 -18.14 0.38 4.82
CA ILE A 300 -17.03 0.97 4.05
C ILE A 300 -16.19 -0.18 3.48
N ALA A 301 -15.95 -0.18 2.17
CA ALA A 301 -15.21 -1.24 1.48
C ALA A 301 -14.36 -0.69 0.34
N ARG A 302 -13.26 -1.35 -0.01
CA ARG A 302 -12.40 -0.90 -1.13
C ARG A 302 -13.10 -1.06 -2.50
N PRO A 303 -12.90 -0.12 -3.44
CA PRO A 303 -13.45 -0.19 -4.79
C PRO A 303 -12.82 -1.36 -5.57
N GLY A 304 -13.50 -1.78 -6.64
CA GLY A 304 -13.07 -2.92 -7.46
C GLY A 304 -11.72 -2.70 -8.14
N GLU A 305 -11.41 -1.44 -8.44
CA GLU A 305 -10.20 -0.95 -9.06
C GLU A 305 -9.00 -1.13 -8.13
N ALA A 306 -9.10 -0.64 -6.88
CA ALA A 306 -8.06 -0.80 -5.86
C ALA A 306 -7.78 -2.28 -5.57
N ARG A 307 -8.85 -3.10 -5.45
CA ARG A 307 -8.77 -4.56 -5.33
C ARG A 307 -8.03 -5.20 -6.51
N PHE A 308 -8.38 -4.83 -7.74
CA PHE A 308 -7.72 -5.33 -8.95
C PHE A 308 -6.23 -4.97 -8.98
N PHE A 309 -5.86 -3.72 -8.69
CA PHE A 309 -4.46 -3.30 -8.66
C PHE A 309 -3.64 -4.02 -7.57
N ALA A 310 -4.19 -4.16 -6.36
CA ALA A 310 -3.53 -4.91 -5.28
C ALA A 310 -3.30 -6.38 -5.66
N LEU A 311 -4.29 -7.06 -6.25
CA LEU A 311 -4.17 -8.44 -6.72
C LEU A 311 -3.19 -8.59 -7.91
N LEU A 312 -3.15 -7.61 -8.81
CA LEU A 312 -2.20 -7.58 -9.92
C LEU A 312 -0.76 -7.45 -9.40
N LEU A 313 -0.50 -6.54 -8.47
CA LEU A 313 0.81 -6.36 -7.82
C LEU A 313 1.22 -7.59 -7.01
N PHE A 314 0.28 -8.24 -6.31
CA PHE A 314 0.49 -9.52 -5.63
C PHE A 314 0.89 -10.63 -6.62
N GLY A 315 0.22 -10.72 -7.77
CA GLY A 315 0.57 -11.62 -8.86
C GLY A 315 1.97 -11.34 -9.44
N VAL A 316 2.32 -10.08 -9.66
CA VAL A 316 3.67 -9.66 -10.11
C VAL A 316 4.73 -10.09 -9.11
N ASN A 317 4.53 -9.87 -7.81
CA ASN A 317 5.47 -10.33 -6.78
C ASN A 317 5.64 -11.85 -6.76
N TRP A 318 4.56 -12.61 -6.97
CA TRP A 318 4.66 -14.06 -7.12
C TRP A 318 5.42 -14.49 -8.39
N LEU A 319 5.25 -13.79 -9.52
CA LEU A 319 6.03 -14.05 -10.73
C LEU A 319 7.51 -13.75 -10.53
N LEU A 320 7.86 -12.66 -9.82
CA LEU A 320 9.23 -12.33 -9.47
C LEU A 320 9.85 -13.39 -8.54
N ALA A 321 9.14 -13.83 -7.51
CA ALA A 321 9.60 -14.89 -6.61
C ALA A 321 9.85 -16.21 -7.36
N HIS A 322 8.95 -16.64 -8.25
CA HIS A 322 9.16 -17.81 -9.10
C HIS A 322 10.31 -17.64 -10.12
N ALA A 323 10.56 -16.42 -10.61
CA ALA A 323 11.68 -16.15 -11.51
C ALA A 323 13.04 -16.45 -10.85
N THR A 324 13.20 -16.18 -9.54
CA THR A 324 14.44 -16.54 -8.82
C THR A 324 14.68 -18.06 -8.78
N VAL A 325 13.63 -18.86 -8.59
CA VAL A 325 13.69 -20.33 -8.67
C VAL A 325 14.05 -20.78 -10.09
N GLY A 326 13.49 -20.10 -11.10
CA GLY A 326 13.88 -20.28 -12.50
C GLY A 326 15.38 -19.99 -12.74
N PHE A 327 15.92 -18.93 -12.12
CA PHE A 327 17.35 -18.61 -12.21
C PHE A 327 18.23 -19.69 -11.57
N VAL A 328 17.85 -20.27 -10.43
CA VAL A 328 18.54 -21.44 -9.84
C VAL A 328 18.56 -22.62 -10.82
N ALA A 329 17.40 -22.97 -11.39
CA ALA A 329 17.30 -24.07 -12.34
C ALA A 329 18.11 -23.83 -13.63
N LEU A 330 18.15 -22.60 -14.12
CA LEU A 330 19.00 -22.19 -15.25
C LEU A 330 20.48 -22.28 -14.89
N ALA A 331 20.89 -21.81 -13.70
CA ALA A 331 22.27 -21.91 -13.23
C ALA A 331 22.71 -23.38 -13.18
N TRP A 332 21.91 -24.27 -12.60
CA TRP A 332 22.22 -25.72 -12.54
C TRP A 332 22.27 -26.41 -13.90
N ARG A 333 21.43 -26.01 -14.86
CA ARG A 333 21.45 -26.57 -16.23
C ARG A 333 22.53 -25.95 -17.13
N SER A 334 23.03 -24.77 -16.79
CA SER A 334 24.05 -24.09 -17.58
C SER A 334 25.40 -24.82 -17.50
N ALA A 335 26.11 -24.91 -18.63
CA ALA A 335 27.44 -25.51 -18.69
C ALA A 335 28.44 -24.78 -17.76
N GLU A 336 29.55 -25.44 -17.39
CA GLU A 336 30.46 -24.98 -16.31
C GLU A 336 31.14 -23.63 -16.56
N GLY A 337 31.10 -23.08 -17.78
CA GLY A 337 31.59 -21.73 -18.12
C GLY A 337 30.51 -20.64 -18.23
N ALA A 338 29.23 -20.93 -17.94
CA ALA A 338 28.16 -19.94 -18.06
C ALA A 338 28.13 -18.97 -16.85
N PRO A 339 27.91 -17.65 -17.08
CA PRO A 339 27.98 -16.65 -16.03
C PRO A 339 26.79 -16.75 -15.06
N VAL A 340 27.07 -17.18 -13.83
CA VAL A 340 26.07 -17.25 -12.74
C VAL A 340 25.91 -15.90 -12.04
N LEU A 341 26.94 -15.05 -12.02
CA LEU A 341 26.93 -13.75 -11.35
C LEU A 341 25.77 -12.83 -11.77
N PRO A 342 25.38 -12.71 -13.06
CA PRO A 342 24.20 -11.93 -13.45
C PRO A 342 22.88 -12.50 -12.91
N LEU A 343 22.74 -13.83 -12.85
CA LEU A 343 21.55 -14.48 -12.28
C LEU A 343 21.44 -14.22 -10.78
N LEU A 344 22.57 -14.29 -10.07
CA LEU A 344 22.67 -13.94 -8.65
C LEU A 344 22.31 -12.46 -8.41
N ALA A 345 22.88 -11.55 -9.21
CA ALA A 345 22.59 -10.11 -9.10
C ALA A 345 21.11 -9.78 -9.36
N LEU A 346 20.49 -10.41 -10.36
CA LEU A 346 19.05 -10.29 -10.62
C LEU A 346 18.20 -10.86 -9.47
N SER A 347 18.61 -11.99 -8.88
CA SER A 347 17.91 -12.59 -7.73
C SER A 347 17.96 -11.69 -6.49
N VAL A 348 19.12 -11.08 -6.19
CA VAL A 348 19.26 -10.07 -5.12
C VAL A 348 18.40 -8.84 -5.43
N GLY A 349 18.40 -8.35 -6.68
CA GLY A 349 17.55 -7.24 -7.10
C GLY A 349 16.06 -7.52 -6.90
N ILE A 350 15.59 -8.73 -7.21
CA ILE A 350 14.20 -9.16 -6.97
C ILE A 350 13.89 -9.21 -5.48
N LEU A 351 14.78 -9.79 -4.66
CA LEU A 351 14.58 -9.89 -3.21
C LEU A 351 14.40 -8.50 -2.56
N LEU A 352 15.13 -7.49 -3.06
CA LEU A 352 14.99 -6.09 -2.62
C LEU A 352 13.78 -5.37 -3.23
N ALA A 353 13.31 -5.80 -4.41
CA ALA A 353 12.17 -5.19 -5.10
C ALA A 353 10.81 -5.60 -4.50
N ILE A 354 10.66 -6.85 -4.03
CA ILE A 354 9.39 -7.39 -3.51
C ILE A 354 8.74 -6.49 -2.42
N PRO A 355 9.47 -6.02 -1.38
CA PRO A 355 8.92 -5.07 -0.41
C PRO A 355 8.53 -3.72 -1.02
N GLY A 356 9.29 -3.23 -2.01
CA GLY A 356 8.98 -1.99 -2.74
C GLY A 356 7.68 -2.10 -3.54
N VAL A 357 7.44 -3.23 -4.20
CA VAL A 357 6.19 -3.52 -4.93
C VAL A 357 4.99 -3.67 -3.97
N ARG A 358 5.20 -4.22 -2.76
CA ARG A 358 4.17 -4.25 -1.71
C ARG A 358 3.87 -2.85 -1.14
N GLY A 359 4.86 -1.96 -1.09
CA GLY A 359 4.72 -0.58 -0.63
C GLY A 359 4.04 0.37 -1.63
N VAL A 360 3.78 -0.06 -2.87
CA VAL A 360 2.99 0.70 -3.87
C VAL A 360 1.59 0.13 -4.09
N MET A 361 1.14 -0.81 -3.25
CA MET A 361 -0.26 -1.25 -3.23
C MET A 361 -1.14 -0.11 -2.67
N PRO A 362 -2.32 0.15 -3.27
CA PRO A 362 -3.16 1.30 -2.91
C PRO A 362 -3.66 1.18 -1.47
N ASP A 363 -3.37 2.21 -0.68
CA ASP A 363 -3.74 2.39 0.73
C ASP A 363 -3.60 1.10 1.55
N ALA A 364 -2.50 0.39 1.31
CA ALA A 364 -2.29 -0.92 1.87
C ALA A 364 -1.77 -0.78 3.31
N PRO A 365 -2.41 -1.42 4.30
CA PRO A 365 -2.03 -1.30 5.71
C PRO A 365 -0.59 -1.70 5.98
N GLY A 366 -0.11 -1.34 7.18
CA GLY A 366 1.14 -1.81 7.76
C GLY A 366 1.31 -3.33 7.78
N PHE A 367 2.49 -3.81 8.17
CA PHE A 367 2.85 -5.23 8.14
C PHE A 367 2.26 -6.04 9.31
N ASP A 368 1.06 -5.69 9.75
CA ASP A 368 0.45 -6.11 11.02
C ASP A 368 -0.33 -7.43 10.90
N GLY A 369 0.27 -8.40 10.18
CA GLY A 369 -0.28 -9.75 10.04
C GLY A 369 -1.45 -9.88 9.07
N VAL A 370 -1.63 -8.92 8.17
CA VAL A 370 -2.62 -8.92 7.08
C VAL A 370 -2.49 -10.20 6.22
N LEU A 371 -3.62 -10.77 5.78
CA LEU A 371 -3.66 -12.04 5.04
C LEU A 371 -2.69 -12.06 3.84
N ILE A 372 -2.63 -10.97 3.08
CA ILE A 372 -1.79 -10.84 1.89
C ILE A 372 -0.29 -10.89 2.21
N ASP A 373 0.13 -10.47 3.40
CA ASP A 373 1.53 -10.50 3.82
C ASP A 373 1.93 -11.88 4.33
N GLN A 374 1.03 -12.54 5.06
CA GLN A 374 1.20 -13.93 5.51
C GLN A 374 1.38 -14.90 4.33
N ILE A 375 0.45 -14.86 3.35
CA ILE A 375 0.49 -15.80 2.21
C ILE A 375 1.35 -15.30 1.05
N GLY A 376 1.58 -14.00 0.94
CA GLY A 376 2.35 -13.35 -0.12
C GLY A 376 3.74 -12.96 0.35
N LEU A 377 3.86 -11.77 0.94
CA LEU A 377 5.14 -11.11 1.19
C LEU A 377 6.18 -12.01 1.88
N PHE A 378 5.82 -12.63 3.00
CA PHE A 378 6.76 -13.46 3.76
C PHE A 378 7.16 -14.73 3.00
N ALA A 379 6.19 -15.40 2.35
CA ALA A 379 6.45 -16.58 1.53
C ALA A 379 7.31 -16.27 0.30
N GLN A 380 7.04 -15.16 -0.38
CA GLN A 380 7.78 -14.65 -1.54
C GLN A 380 9.22 -14.28 -1.17
N MET A 381 9.43 -13.55 -0.07
CA MET A 381 10.76 -13.20 0.41
C MET A 381 11.54 -14.45 0.85
N LEU A 382 10.91 -15.41 1.52
CA LEU A 382 11.55 -16.66 1.93
C LEU A 382 12.01 -17.46 0.70
N LEU A 383 11.14 -17.60 -0.31
CA LEU A 383 11.44 -18.32 -1.55
C LEU A 383 12.57 -17.63 -2.34
N ALA A 384 12.50 -16.32 -2.51
CA ALA A 384 13.53 -15.53 -3.20
C ALA A 384 14.87 -15.52 -2.44
N GLY A 385 14.83 -15.49 -1.10
CA GLY A 385 16.01 -15.59 -0.24
C GLY A 385 16.71 -16.94 -0.37
N LEU A 386 15.95 -18.05 -0.27
CA LEU A 386 16.50 -19.40 -0.44
C LEU A 386 17.06 -19.61 -1.86
N ALA A 387 16.39 -19.12 -2.90
CA ALA A 387 16.89 -19.17 -4.27
C ALA A 387 18.20 -18.37 -4.44
N THR A 388 18.28 -17.18 -3.82
CA THR A 388 19.48 -16.34 -3.82
C THR A 388 20.65 -17.03 -3.12
N LEU A 389 20.42 -17.69 -1.97
CA LEU A 389 21.43 -18.49 -1.27
C LEU A 389 21.92 -19.67 -2.12
N ALA A 390 21.01 -20.37 -2.82
CA ALA A 390 21.36 -21.46 -3.73
C ALA A 390 22.20 -20.99 -4.93
N LEU A 391 21.90 -19.81 -5.49
CA LEU A 391 22.71 -19.17 -6.54
C LEU A 391 24.10 -18.77 -6.03
N LEU A 392 24.19 -18.21 -4.82
CA LEU A 392 25.46 -17.83 -4.19
C LEU A 392 26.35 -19.06 -3.93
N ALA A 393 25.78 -20.15 -3.42
CA ALA A 393 26.49 -21.42 -3.23
C ALA A 393 26.95 -22.01 -4.58
N THR A 394 26.09 -21.95 -5.62
CA THR A 394 26.43 -22.42 -6.97
C THR A 394 27.58 -21.60 -7.59
N PHE A 395 27.58 -20.28 -7.38
CA PHE A 395 28.65 -19.38 -7.79
C PHE A 395 29.96 -19.72 -7.06
N ALA A 396 29.95 -19.79 -5.72
CA ALA A 396 31.14 -20.10 -4.92
C ALA A 396 31.77 -21.46 -5.28
N VAL A 397 30.96 -22.50 -5.52
CA VAL A 397 31.45 -23.83 -5.95
C VAL A 397 32.07 -23.77 -7.35
N ARG A 398 31.54 -22.96 -8.27
CA ARG A 398 32.13 -22.79 -9.62
C ARG A 398 33.45 -22.03 -9.57
N GLU A 399 33.52 -20.92 -8.84
CA GLU A 399 34.75 -20.15 -8.66
C GLU A 399 35.86 -21.01 -8.00
N LEU A 400 35.53 -21.76 -6.95
CA LEU A 400 36.51 -22.64 -6.29
C LEU A 400 37.05 -23.72 -7.25
N ARG A 401 36.18 -24.35 -8.05
CA ARG A 401 36.63 -25.32 -9.08
C ARG A 401 37.50 -24.68 -10.16
N GLN A 402 37.24 -23.43 -10.53
CA GLN A 402 38.07 -22.71 -11.49
C GLN A 402 39.45 -22.39 -10.89
N LEU A 403 39.51 -22.01 -9.61
CA LEU A 403 40.78 -21.83 -8.89
C LEU A 403 41.55 -23.14 -8.74
N ASP A 404 40.90 -24.26 -8.41
CA ASP A 404 41.53 -25.58 -8.35
C ASP A 404 42.07 -26.05 -9.71
N ALA A 405 41.37 -25.72 -10.80
CA ALA A 405 41.79 -26.05 -12.17
C ALA A 405 42.86 -25.11 -12.73
N ALA A 406 42.89 -23.85 -12.27
CA ALA A 406 43.88 -22.85 -12.65
C ALA A 406 45.13 -22.85 -11.74
N ALA A 407 45.06 -23.50 -10.58
CA ALA A 407 46.20 -23.76 -9.73
C ALA A 407 47.27 -24.43 -10.61
N PRO A 408 48.49 -23.86 -10.70
CA PRO A 408 49.53 -24.47 -11.51
C PRO A 408 49.70 -25.89 -10.99
N GLN A 409 49.67 -26.86 -11.89
CA GLN A 409 50.26 -28.14 -11.58
C GLN A 409 51.72 -27.81 -11.25
N LEU A 410 52.00 -27.79 -9.94
CA LEU A 410 53.26 -28.25 -9.43
C LEU A 410 53.38 -29.66 -9.98
N ASP A 411 53.94 -29.73 -11.19
CA ASP A 411 54.84 -30.79 -11.56
C ASP A 411 55.73 -30.95 -10.33
N PHE A 412 55.36 -31.92 -9.51
CA PHE A 412 56.32 -32.62 -8.70
C PHE A 412 57.29 -33.16 -9.73
N ILE A 413 58.29 -32.32 -10.05
CA ILE A 413 59.58 -32.74 -10.57
C ILE A 413 59.95 -33.83 -9.60
N LYS A 414 59.65 -35.05 -10.02
CA LYS A 414 59.90 -36.27 -9.27
C LYS A 414 61.41 -36.30 -9.24
N GLU A 415 61.97 -35.67 -8.21
CA GLU A 415 63.41 -35.60 -7.99
C GLU A 415 63.89 -37.01 -8.23
N ARG A 416 64.66 -37.18 -9.30
CA ARG A 416 65.16 -38.52 -9.65
C ARG A 416 65.86 -38.97 -8.37
N PRO A 417 65.38 -40.05 -7.71
CA PRO A 417 65.78 -40.33 -6.35
C PRO A 417 67.29 -40.35 -6.33
N ALA A 418 67.87 -39.41 -5.56
CA ALA A 418 69.32 -39.19 -5.57
C ALA A 418 69.98 -40.55 -5.38
N PRO A 419 70.94 -40.94 -6.25
CA PRO A 419 71.34 -42.32 -6.42
C PRO A 419 71.72 -42.90 -5.06
N ILE A 420 70.84 -43.79 -4.56
CA ILE A 420 70.93 -44.32 -3.20
C ILE A 420 72.31 -44.97 -3.07
N SER A 421 73.16 -44.38 -2.24
CA SER A 421 74.48 -44.93 -1.98
C SER A 421 74.29 -46.35 -1.42
N ARG A 422 75.00 -47.32 -2.00
CA ARG A 422 74.76 -48.76 -1.80
C ARG A 422 74.98 -49.26 -0.35
N GLY A 423 75.25 -48.37 0.61
CA GLY A 423 75.53 -48.70 2.01
C GLY A 423 74.29 -48.96 2.89
N LEU A 424 73.10 -48.43 2.55
CA LEU A 424 71.94 -48.48 3.47
C LEU A 424 71.01 -49.70 3.30
N HIS A 425 71.38 -50.71 2.52
CA HIS A 425 70.55 -51.90 2.27
C HIS A 425 70.59 -52.96 3.38
N ARG A 426 71.31 -52.73 4.50
CA ARG A 426 71.53 -53.73 5.57
C ARG A 426 70.79 -53.48 6.90
N LEU A 427 70.00 -52.42 7.04
CA LEU A 427 69.35 -52.06 8.33
C LEU A 427 67.83 -51.88 8.26
N ARG A 428 67.13 -52.57 7.36
CA ARG A 428 65.64 -52.57 7.33
C ARG A 428 65.01 -53.96 7.33
N GLY A 429 65.54 -54.82 8.20
CA GLY A 429 64.83 -55.99 8.72
C GLY A 429 64.14 -55.67 10.04
N SER A 430 63.08 -54.87 10.03
CA SER A 430 62.11 -54.81 11.14
C SER A 430 60.77 -54.26 10.67
N THR A 431 59.70 -54.88 11.17
CA THR A 431 58.32 -54.78 10.71
C THR A 431 57.51 -53.74 11.48
N ALA A 432 56.88 -52.80 10.77
CA ALA A 432 55.69 -52.08 11.26
C ALA A 432 54.98 -51.38 10.08
N SER A 433 54.12 -52.10 9.36
CA SER A 433 53.17 -51.50 8.43
C SER A 433 51.98 -50.94 9.22
N VAL A 434 51.96 -49.63 9.48
CA VAL A 434 50.81 -48.96 10.09
C VAL A 434 49.75 -48.73 9.01
N ASP A 435 48.69 -49.53 9.04
CA ASP A 435 47.55 -49.38 8.13
C ASP A 435 46.65 -48.21 8.57
N LEU A 436 46.68 -47.12 7.81
CA LEU A 436 45.88 -45.91 8.08
C LEU A 436 44.48 -45.94 7.45
N ARG A 437 43.99 -47.09 6.97
CA ARG A 437 42.61 -47.23 6.45
C ARG A 437 41.51 -47.10 7.51
N ALA A 438 41.85 -47.06 8.80
CA ALA A 438 40.87 -46.97 9.89
C ALA A 438 40.23 -45.57 10.09
N LEU A 439 40.74 -44.49 9.46
CA LEU A 439 40.33 -43.10 9.72
C LEU A 439 39.30 -42.49 8.76
N ARG A 440 38.61 -43.30 7.94
CA ARG A 440 37.39 -42.87 7.21
C ARG A 440 36.16 -43.63 7.69
N ARG A 441 35.61 -43.21 8.82
CA ARG A 441 34.18 -43.39 9.13
C ARG A 441 33.42 -42.12 8.73
N PRO A 442 32.31 -42.20 7.98
CA PRO A 442 31.42 -41.06 7.84
C PRO A 442 30.75 -40.77 9.19
N PHE A 443 30.59 -39.49 9.51
CA PHE A 443 29.89 -39.04 10.70
C PHE A 443 28.38 -39.21 10.47
N VAL A 444 27.85 -40.40 10.78
CA VAL A 444 26.41 -40.61 10.84
C VAL A 444 25.92 -40.01 12.16
N ALA A 445 25.35 -38.81 12.09
CA ALA A 445 24.64 -38.24 13.21
C ALA A 445 23.35 -39.06 13.44
N ASN A 446 23.38 -39.95 14.44
CA ASN A 446 22.17 -40.58 14.95
C ASN A 446 21.32 -39.49 15.61
N VAL A 447 20.37 -38.94 14.85
CA VAL A 447 19.27 -38.16 15.42
C VAL A 447 18.44 -39.11 16.27
N VAL A 448 18.54 -38.95 17.59
CA VAL A 448 17.63 -39.60 18.53
C VAL A 448 16.24 -38.96 18.30
N PRO A 449 15.20 -39.74 17.99
CA PRO A 449 13.85 -39.19 17.91
C PRO A 449 13.43 -38.71 19.30
N PRO A 450 12.79 -37.53 19.43
CA PRO A 450 12.25 -37.10 20.71
C PRO A 450 11.21 -38.12 21.20
N THR A 451 11.25 -38.42 22.49
CA THR A 451 10.25 -39.25 23.17
C THR A 451 8.86 -38.64 23.01
N PRO A 452 7.79 -39.44 22.87
CA PRO A 452 6.43 -38.92 22.87
C PRO A 452 6.16 -38.21 24.19
N ILE A 453 5.77 -36.93 24.09
CA ILE A 453 5.22 -36.19 25.23
C ILE A 453 3.90 -36.87 25.58
N GLN A 454 3.74 -37.30 26.83
CA GLN A 454 2.46 -37.79 27.31
C GLN A 454 1.47 -36.62 27.34
N GLU A 455 0.32 -36.80 26.69
CA GLU A 455 -0.86 -35.96 26.93
C GLU A 455 -1.34 -36.24 28.36
N GLU A 456 -0.85 -35.46 29.32
CA GLU A 456 -1.43 -35.44 30.65
C GLU A 456 -2.70 -34.58 30.60
N SER A 457 -3.85 -35.27 30.57
CA SER A 457 -5.17 -34.67 30.47
C SER A 457 -5.49 -33.81 31.70
N MET A 458 -5.24 -32.51 31.64
CA MET A 458 -5.69 -31.58 32.68
C MET A 458 -7.13 -31.15 32.40
N ARG A 459 -7.99 -31.58 33.32
CA ARG A 459 -9.45 -31.44 33.33
C ARG A 459 -9.84 -30.07 33.89
N GLU A 460 -10.97 -29.54 33.40
CA GLU A 460 -11.52 -28.23 33.77
C GLU A 460 -11.77 -28.06 35.28
N ASP A 461 -11.43 -26.85 35.76
CA ASP A 461 -12.26 -25.96 36.61
C ASP A 461 -12.52 -26.26 38.10
N PRO A 462 -12.96 -25.26 38.91
CA PRO A 462 -12.72 -23.79 38.84
C PRO A 462 -12.37 -23.15 40.23
N PHE A 463 -12.25 -21.82 40.28
CA PHE A 463 -12.22 -20.94 41.49
C PHE A 463 -11.17 -21.21 42.59
N ALA A 464 -10.11 -20.37 42.64
CA ALA A 464 -9.37 -20.10 43.89
C ALA A 464 -8.75 -18.69 43.93
N VAL A 465 -9.50 -17.70 44.42
CA VAL A 465 -8.99 -16.35 44.74
C VAL A 465 -8.02 -16.42 45.91
N ARG A 466 -6.77 -15.91 45.77
CA ARG A 466 -5.92 -15.50 46.90
C ARG A 466 -5.04 -14.28 46.59
N PRO A 467 -4.69 -13.47 47.60
CA PRO A 467 -4.39 -12.04 47.40
C PRO A 467 -2.91 -11.71 47.18
N ALA A 468 -2.67 -10.58 46.51
CA ALA A 468 -1.34 -10.00 46.36
C ALA A 468 -0.75 -9.56 47.71
N ARG A 469 0.50 -9.98 47.96
CA ARG A 469 1.17 -9.79 49.25
C ARG A 469 1.92 -8.46 49.30
N ARG A 470 1.40 -7.56 50.11
CA ARG A 470 2.03 -6.31 50.57
C ARG A 470 3.50 -6.53 50.98
N ASN A 471 4.42 -5.82 50.36
CA ASN A 471 5.78 -5.55 50.86
C ASN A 471 6.12 -4.10 50.49
N GLY A 472 6.72 -3.36 51.43
CA GLY A 472 7.01 -1.94 51.26
C GLY A 472 8.43 -1.57 51.67
N GLY A 473 8.74 -0.29 51.47
CA GLY A 473 10.03 0.34 51.80
C GLY A 473 10.81 0.77 50.56
N MET A 474 11.59 1.85 50.60
CA MET A 474 11.65 2.95 51.58
C MET A 474 12.57 4.07 51.02
N PHE A 475 12.31 5.32 51.41
CA PHE A 475 13.21 6.50 51.28
C PHE A 475 13.60 7.04 49.89
N GLY A 476 13.68 8.37 49.78
CA GLY A 476 14.15 9.07 48.56
C GLY A 476 13.72 10.55 48.38
N GLN A 477 13.50 11.28 49.47
CA GLN A 477 13.68 12.73 49.67
C GLN A 477 13.79 13.77 48.51
N ASN A 478 12.97 14.83 48.67
CA ASN A 478 13.29 16.28 48.61
C ASN A 478 12.99 17.14 47.35
N ALA A 479 12.31 18.26 47.66
CA ALA A 479 12.22 19.57 46.98
C ALA A 479 11.59 19.63 45.56
N GLY A 480 10.67 20.54 45.26
CA GLY A 480 9.94 21.50 46.12
C GLY A 480 9.59 22.81 45.39
N ALA A 481 8.30 23.15 45.30
CA ALA A 481 7.79 24.50 45.03
C ALA A 481 6.30 24.61 45.44
N SER A 482 5.96 25.66 46.18
CA SER A 482 4.60 26.07 46.54
C SER A 482 3.93 26.84 45.38
N VAL A 483 2.60 26.99 45.28
CA VAL A 483 1.70 27.83 46.12
C VAL A 483 0.23 27.50 45.84
N SER A 484 -0.62 27.67 46.86
CA SER A 484 -2.10 27.74 46.95
C SER A 484 -3.00 27.36 45.76
N SER A 485 -3.98 26.46 45.87
CA SER A 485 -5.03 26.22 46.90
C SER A 485 -6.28 27.11 46.81
N THR A 486 -7.39 26.52 46.37
CA THR A 486 -8.70 26.69 47.02
C THR A 486 -9.39 25.33 47.09
N HIS A 487 -9.95 25.00 48.25
CA HIS A 487 -10.62 23.73 48.51
C HIS A 487 -12.03 23.71 47.89
N LEU A 488 -12.46 22.53 47.43
CA LEU A 488 -13.79 22.01 47.76
C LEU A 488 -13.73 20.48 47.85
N LEU A 489 -14.35 19.94 48.91
CA LEU A 489 -14.51 18.50 49.16
C LEU A 489 -15.82 18.04 48.53
N SER A 490 -15.86 16.87 47.87
CA SER A 490 -16.87 15.82 48.12
C SER A 490 -16.70 14.60 47.22
N ALA A 491 -17.08 13.43 47.76
CA ALA A 491 -17.48 12.19 47.08
C ALA A 491 -16.47 11.49 46.14
N GLU A 492 -15.83 10.44 46.67
CA GLU A 492 -15.38 9.29 45.88
C GLU A 492 -16.60 8.56 45.26
N SER A 493 -16.48 8.13 44.00
CA SER A 493 -17.40 7.19 43.36
C SER A 493 -16.60 6.20 42.51
N PRO A 494 -16.56 4.89 42.86
CA PRO A 494 -15.80 3.89 42.12
C PRO A 494 -16.69 3.10 41.16
N TYR A 495 -16.72 3.51 39.88
CA TYR A 495 -17.24 2.68 38.79
C TYR A 495 -16.41 2.92 37.52
N SER A 496 -15.41 2.06 37.30
CA SER A 496 -14.59 2.02 36.09
C SER A 496 -14.03 0.61 35.88
N GLU A 497 -14.85 -0.27 35.31
CA GLU A 497 -14.46 -1.54 34.68
C GLU A 497 -15.64 -1.96 33.77
N TRP A 498 -15.38 -2.74 32.72
CA TRP A 498 -16.26 -3.06 31.57
C TRP A 498 -16.35 -1.99 30.45
N VAL A 499 -15.24 -1.80 29.72
CA VAL A 499 -15.13 -2.21 28.30
C VAL A 499 -13.79 -2.94 28.15
#